data_AF-A0A0S4QY90-F1
#
_entry.id   AF-A0A0S4QY90-F1
#
_cell.length_a   1.000
_cell.length_b   1.000
_cell.length_c   1.000
_cell.angle_alpha   90.00
_cell.angle_beta   90.00
_cell.angle_gamma   90.00
#
_symmetry.space_group_name_H-M   'P 1'
#
loop_
_entity.id
_entity.type
_entity.pdbx_description
1 polymer ?
#
loop_
_entity_poly.entity_id
_entity_poly.type
_entity_poly.pdbx_seq_one_letter_code
_entity_poly.pdbx_strand_id
1 'polypeptide(L)'
;MENLSLVDHHCHGLLTRDLSRPDFERMLTESDEPAPAGTTLFDSHVGFAVRRWCAPVLDLAPRSSPEDYLARRGELGVEEVNRRFLRAAGIGAFCVDAGYLPEPLMSAGELAVACDATGHDILRLERLAETLAVDIVTGQLGVNHFADTIRERIAGASPTTVGLKSVAAYRVGLALPAARPTDREVTAAVRDWMALIRRGVPIRLANPLLHAFLIWTGVDAGLPIQIHVGYGDADLDLDRCNPLLLTGLLRALAPTGVPVMLLHCYPYHREAGYLAQILPTVHMDVGLALQNLGRRAPVLLGEALELVPFSRFLFSTDAFGLGELYLLGSLLFRRALSTVLADGIADGDWTEQDATRLAEMIGVGNARRVYRLDEPGRETAAVTASRLPTATATATTTADTTRPAETRPERAQPTAAQPEGAQPEETETQPAPAQLAPAAARSRSSKR
;
A
#
# COMPACT_ATOMS: atom_id res chain seq x y z
N MET A 1 -25.55 -5.66 3.53
CA MET A 1 -24.28 -5.12 3.00
C MET A 1 -23.90 -3.74 3.54
N GLU A 2 -24.79 -2.75 3.58
CA GLU A 2 -24.41 -1.36 3.93
C GLU A 2 -23.84 -1.22 5.36
N ASN A 3 -24.45 -1.88 6.35
CA ASN A 3 -24.02 -1.80 7.76
C ASN A 3 -22.83 -2.72 8.14
N LEU A 4 -22.25 -3.48 7.19
CA LEU A 4 -21.17 -4.41 7.49
C LEU A 4 -19.85 -3.63 7.70
N SER A 5 -19.30 -3.62 8.92
CA SER A 5 -18.00 -3.00 9.16
C SER A 5 -16.90 -3.86 8.53
N LEU A 6 -16.30 -3.38 7.44
CA LEU A 6 -15.35 -4.15 6.63
C LEU A 6 -13.96 -4.22 7.28
N VAL A 7 -13.18 -5.22 6.90
CA VAL A 7 -11.75 -5.31 7.21
C VAL A 7 -10.97 -5.11 5.92
N ASP A 8 -10.32 -3.96 5.79
CA ASP A 8 -9.48 -3.63 4.64
C ASP A 8 -8.10 -4.26 4.83
N HIS A 9 -7.90 -5.43 4.22
CA HIS A 9 -6.66 -6.20 4.44
C HIS A 9 -5.45 -5.68 3.65
N HIS A 10 -5.63 -4.68 2.78
CA HIS A 10 -4.51 -4.01 2.11
C HIS A 10 -4.89 -2.59 1.69
N CYS A 11 -4.21 -1.60 2.28
CA CYS A 11 -4.32 -0.19 1.95
C CYS A 11 -3.05 0.59 2.34
N HIS A 12 -3.03 1.89 2.04
CA HIS A 12 -1.91 2.79 2.26
C HIS A 12 -2.32 4.07 2.99
N GLY A 13 -1.34 4.77 3.56
CA GLY A 13 -1.60 6.01 4.28
C GLY A 13 -2.20 7.14 3.41
N LEU A 14 -2.89 8.06 4.07
CA LEU A 14 -3.44 9.28 3.46
C LEU A 14 -2.48 10.45 3.52
N LEU A 15 -2.56 11.34 2.52
CA LEU A 15 -1.83 12.60 2.47
C LEU A 15 -2.32 13.53 3.58
N THR A 16 -1.39 14.24 4.21
CA THR A 16 -1.63 15.15 5.35
C THR A 16 -1.55 16.63 4.99
N ARG A 17 -1.55 16.94 3.68
CA ARG A 17 -1.56 18.31 3.12
C ARG A 17 -2.73 18.51 2.15
N ASP A 18 -3.13 19.75 1.96
CA ASP A 18 -4.04 20.12 0.89
C ASP A 18 -3.37 19.95 -0.49
N LEU A 19 -4.21 19.69 -1.50
CA LEU A 19 -3.79 19.32 -2.84
C LEU A 19 -4.23 20.36 -3.86
N SER A 20 -3.32 20.73 -4.76
CA SER A 20 -3.66 21.44 -5.99
C SER A 20 -4.48 20.55 -6.93
N ARG A 21 -5.16 21.13 -7.95
CA ARG A 21 -5.87 20.33 -8.97
C ARG A 21 -4.95 19.28 -9.63
N PRO A 22 -3.73 19.60 -10.08
CA PRO A 22 -2.80 18.61 -10.62
C PRO A 22 -2.41 17.52 -9.61
N ASP A 23 -2.17 17.87 -8.34
CA ASP A 23 -1.82 16.87 -7.32
C ASP A 23 -2.98 15.91 -7.04
N PHE A 24 -4.21 16.44 -6.94
CA PHE A 24 -5.40 15.62 -6.75
C PHE A 24 -5.63 14.69 -7.94
N GLU A 25 -5.47 15.20 -9.16
CA GLU A 25 -5.63 14.40 -10.37
C GLU A 25 -4.58 13.31 -10.52
N ARG A 26 -3.30 13.56 -10.18
CA ARG A 26 -2.28 12.49 -10.17
C ARG A 26 -2.67 11.34 -9.23
N MET A 27 -3.35 11.61 -8.12
CA MET A 27 -3.83 10.57 -7.20
C MET A 27 -5.11 9.85 -7.67
N LEU A 28 -5.61 10.13 -8.89
CA LEU A 28 -6.69 9.37 -9.55
C LEU A 28 -6.16 8.35 -10.58
N THR A 29 -4.84 8.12 -10.63
CA THR A 29 -4.21 7.22 -11.60
C THR A 29 -2.89 6.68 -11.09
N GLU A 30 -2.47 5.51 -11.60
CA GLU A 30 -1.13 4.96 -11.40
C GLU A 30 -0.08 5.58 -12.36
N SER A 31 -0.46 6.58 -13.16
CA SER A 31 0.46 7.28 -14.05
C SER A 31 1.22 8.38 -13.30
N ASP A 32 2.55 8.33 -13.32
CA ASP A 32 3.42 9.44 -12.88
C ASP A 32 3.23 10.70 -13.75
N GLU A 33 2.86 10.52 -15.03
CA GLU A 33 2.61 11.59 -15.97
C GLU A 33 1.23 12.24 -15.75
N PRO A 34 1.11 13.57 -15.89
CA PRO A 34 -0.17 14.27 -15.78
C PRO A 34 -1.13 13.93 -16.93
N ALA A 35 -2.40 14.33 -16.77
CA ALA A 35 -3.37 14.28 -17.86
C ALA A 35 -2.83 14.95 -19.14
N PRO A 36 -3.02 14.36 -20.34
CA PRO A 36 -2.66 15.00 -21.61
C PRO A 36 -3.20 16.43 -21.72
N ALA A 37 -2.45 17.33 -22.36
CA ALA A 37 -2.78 18.74 -22.41
C ALA A 37 -4.21 18.99 -22.93
N GLY A 38 -5.00 19.75 -22.16
CA GLY A 38 -6.42 20.01 -22.46
C GLY A 38 -7.40 18.91 -22.03
N THR A 39 -6.94 17.87 -21.32
CA THR A 39 -7.79 16.82 -20.74
C THR A 39 -7.74 16.85 -19.20
N THR A 40 -8.53 15.99 -18.55
CA THR A 40 -8.74 15.99 -17.09
C THR A 40 -8.95 14.55 -16.62
N LEU A 41 -8.32 14.14 -15.51
CA LEU A 41 -8.50 12.79 -14.95
C LEU A 41 -9.88 12.60 -14.28
N PHE A 42 -10.64 13.68 -14.14
CA PHE A 42 -12.08 13.61 -13.86
C PHE A 42 -12.92 12.95 -14.98
N ASP A 43 -12.44 12.90 -16.22
CA ASP A 43 -13.11 12.21 -17.34
C ASP A 43 -12.73 10.71 -17.42
N SER A 44 -12.52 10.10 -16.25
CA SER A 44 -12.24 8.67 -16.06
C SER A 44 -13.35 7.99 -15.25
N HIS A 45 -13.36 6.65 -15.19
CA HIS A 45 -14.33 5.92 -14.36
C HIS A 45 -14.23 6.26 -12.87
N VAL A 46 -13.02 6.44 -12.32
CA VAL A 46 -12.81 6.93 -10.96
C VAL A 46 -13.21 8.40 -10.81
N GLY A 47 -12.89 9.26 -11.79
CA GLY A 47 -13.29 10.68 -11.79
C GLY A 47 -14.81 10.90 -11.75
N PHE A 48 -15.56 10.14 -12.57
CA PHE A 48 -17.03 10.12 -12.50
C PHE A 48 -17.55 9.52 -11.18
N ALA A 49 -16.81 8.58 -10.57
CA ALA A 49 -17.18 8.01 -9.28
C ALA A 49 -16.96 9.02 -8.13
N VAL A 50 -15.85 9.76 -8.10
CA VAL A 50 -15.60 10.88 -7.17
C VAL A 50 -16.74 11.89 -7.24
N ARG A 51 -17.03 12.41 -8.42
CA ARG A 51 -18.10 13.41 -8.61
C ARG A 51 -19.47 12.89 -8.18
N ARG A 52 -19.75 11.59 -8.35
CA ARG A 52 -21.04 10.99 -8.00
C ARG A 52 -21.19 10.67 -6.52
N TRP A 53 -20.17 10.10 -5.89
CA TRP A 53 -20.26 9.46 -4.58
C TRP A 53 -19.47 10.19 -3.49
N CYS A 54 -18.38 10.88 -3.82
CA CYS A 54 -17.59 11.66 -2.87
C CYS A 54 -18.18 13.05 -2.64
N ALA A 55 -18.76 13.68 -3.68
CA ALA A 55 -19.37 15.02 -3.56
C ALA A 55 -20.38 15.15 -2.40
N PRO A 56 -21.32 14.21 -2.17
CA PRO A 56 -22.26 14.29 -1.04
C PRO A 56 -21.61 14.24 0.35
N VAL A 57 -20.42 13.64 0.48
CA VAL A 57 -19.68 13.60 1.76
C VAL A 57 -19.07 14.96 2.10
N LEU A 58 -18.85 15.81 1.10
CA LEU A 58 -18.38 17.19 1.25
C LEU A 58 -19.51 18.23 1.19
N ASP A 59 -20.76 17.80 1.44
CA ASP A 59 -21.99 18.60 1.42
C ASP A 59 -22.42 19.12 0.03
N LEU A 60 -21.87 18.55 -1.06
CA LEU A 60 -22.21 18.92 -2.45
C LEU A 60 -23.28 18.03 -3.08
N ALA A 61 -23.93 18.53 -4.13
CA ALA A 61 -24.86 17.74 -4.93
C ALA A 61 -24.14 16.58 -5.68
N PRO A 62 -24.76 15.40 -5.82
CA PRO A 62 -24.21 14.33 -6.63
C PRO A 62 -24.02 14.76 -8.10
N ARG A 63 -22.78 14.64 -8.59
CA ARG A 63 -22.27 15.03 -9.93
C ARG A 63 -21.92 16.52 -10.10
N SER A 64 -21.67 17.27 -9.03
CA SER A 64 -21.02 18.60 -9.09
C SER A 64 -19.79 18.63 -10.02
N SER A 65 -19.42 19.82 -10.49
CA SER A 65 -18.24 19.97 -11.36
C SER A 65 -16.95 19.60 -10.60
N PRO A 66 -15.87 19.20 -11.30
CA PRO A 66 -14.54 19.09 -10.70
C PRO A 66 -14.12 20.37 -9.96
N GLU A 67 -14.48 21.53 -10.50
CA GLU A 67 -14.13 22.84 -9.97
C GLU A 67 -14.83 23.11 -8.63
N ASP A 68 -16.15 22.90 -8.55
CA ASP A 68 -16.92 23.00 -7.29
C ASP A 68 -16.41 21.99 -6.25
N TYR A 69 -16.09 20.76 -6.70
CA TYR A 69 -15.60 19.68 -5.84
C TYR A 69 -14.27 20.05 -5.18
N LEU A 70 -13.30 20.51 -5.98
CA LEU A 70 -11.97 20.87 -5.49
C LEU A 70 -11.99 22.15 -4.65
N ALA A 71 -12.80 23.14 -5.02
CA ALA A 71 -13.00 24.33 -4.21
C ALA A 71 -13.54 23.95 -2.81
N ARG A 72 -14.60 23.14 -2.75
CA ARG A 72 -15.18 22.69 -1.47
C ARG A 72 -14.23 21.81 -0.66
N ARG A 73 -13.44 20.96 -1.31
CA ARG A 73 -12.40 20.16 -0.65
C ARG A 73 -11.35 21.06 0.00
N GLY A 74 -10.93 22.14 -0.68
CA GLY A 74 -10.00 23.13 -0.15
C GLY A 74 -10.59 23.99 0.99
N GLU A 75 -11.87 24.33 0.94
CA GLU A 75 -12.56 25.04 2.03
C GLU A 75 -12.60 24.25 3.35
N LEU A 76 -12.75 22.93 3.25
CA LEU A 76 -12.83 22.03 4.42
C LEU A 76 -11.44 21.72 5.01
N GLY A 77 -10.41 21.67 4.15
CA GLY A 77 -9.06 21.27 4.53
C GLY A 77 -8.88 19.75 4.68
N VAL A 78 -7.67 19.27 4.41
CA VAL A 78 -7.30 17.85 4.35
C VAL A 78 -7.71 17.02 5.58
N GLU A 79 -7.59 17.57 6.80
CA GLU A 79 -7.92 16.84 8.03
C GLU A 79 -9.41 16.47 8.09
N GLU A 80 -10.29 17.46 7.85
CA GLU A 80 -11.74 17.27 7.85
C GLU A 80 -12.19 16.39 6.68
N VAL A 81 -11.57 16.57 5.50
CA VAL A 81 -11.80 15.74 4.32
C VAL A 81 -11.47 14.26 4.60
N ASN A 82 -10.26 13.98 5.11
CA ASN A 82 -9.83 12.62 5.44
C ASN A 82 -10.73 12.00 6.52
N ARG A 83 -11.04 12.75 7.59
CA ARG A 83 -11.93 12.31 8.68
C ARG A 83 -13.33 11.95 8.17
N ARG A 84 -13.91 12.76 7.28
CA ARG A 84 -15.23 12.49 6.68
C ARG A 84 -15.20 11.24 5.81
N PHE A 85 -14.20 11.11 4.94
CA PHE A 85 -14.12 9.97 4.02
C PHE A 85 -13.85 8.64 4.72
N LEU A 86 -12.91 8.58 5.67
CA LEU A 86 -12.64 7.36 6.43
C LEU A 86 -13.88 6.89 7.20
N ARG A 87 -14.61 7.80 7.84
CA ARG A 87 -15.89 7.48 8.51
C ARG A 87 -16.97 7.01 7.52
N ALA A 88 -17.06 7.64 6.34
CA ALA A 88 -18.02 7.24 5.30
C ALA A 88 -17.69 5.89 4.65
N ALA A 89 -16.43 5.44 4.68
CA ALA A 89 -16.02 4.17 4.09
C ALA A 89 -16.57 2.94 4.84
N GLY A 90 -16.87 3.07 6.14
CA GLY A 90 -17.43 1.97 6.96
C GLY A 90 -16.47 0.78 7.13
N ILE A 91 -15.18 1.09 7.30
CA ILE A 91 -14.11 0.10 7.54
C ILE A 91 -13.78 0.14 9.04
N GLY A 92 -13.75 -1.03 9.68
CA GLY A 92 -13.49 -1.17 11.12
C GLY A 92 -12.08 -1.65 11.46
N ALA A 93 -11.33 -2.16 10.49
CA ALA A 93 -9.92 -2.46 10.65
C ALA A 93 -9.14 -2.29 9.34
N PHE A 94 -7.91 -1.77 9.44
CA PHE A 94 -7.00 -1.53 8.32
C PHE A 94 -5.70 -2.31 8.50
N CYS A 95 -5.24 -2.99 7.46
CA CYS A 95 -3.90 -3.57 7.38
C CYS A 95 -3.06 -2.73 6.40
N VAL A 96 -2.23 -1.84 6.92
CA VAL A 96 -1.60 -0.75 6.18
C VAL A 96 -0.17 -1.08 5.79
N ASP A 97 0.14 -1.06 4.50
CA ASP A 97 1.51 -1.15 4.00
C ASP A 97 2.16 0.25 4.02
N ALA A 98 2.81 0.57 5.14
CA ALA A 98 3.58 1.80 5.33
C ALA A 98 4.97 1.76 4.64
N GLY A 99 5.22 0.78 3.76
CA GLY A 99 6.48 0.63 3.04
C GLY A 99 6.67 1.55 1.84
N TYR A 100 5.61 2.23 1.40
CA TYR A 100 5.65 3.26 0.36
C TYR A 100 5.37 4.62 0.98
N LEU A 101 6.39 5.48 1.02
CA LEU A 101 6.35 6.82 1.62
C LEU A 101 7.07 7.81 0.68
N PRO A 102 6.49 8.15 -0.49
CA PRO A 102 7.05 9.18 -1.37
C PRO A 102 6.99 10.57 -0.72
N GLU A 103 6.02 10.79 0.16
CA GLU A 103 5.90 11.93 1.06
C GLU A 103 5.27 11.46 2.40
N PRO A 104 5.15 12.30 3.44
CA PRO A 104 4.54 11.89 4.71
C PRO A 104 3.07 11.49 4.58
N LEU A 105 2.74 10.29 5.04
CA LEU A 105 1.38 9.73 5.02
C LEU A 105 0.93 9.32 6.43
N MET A 106 -0.38 9.29 6.66
CA MET A 106 -0.98 8.76 7.89
C MET A 106 -0.62 7.28 8.09
N SER A 107 -0.14 6.96 9.29
CA SER A 107 0.12 5.60 9.76
C SER A 107 -1.17 4.81 10.04
N ALA A 108 -1.04 3.50 10.27
CA ALA A 108 -2.17 2.65 10.65
C ALA A 108 -2.91 3.15 11.89
N GLY A 109 -2.18 3.66 12.90
CA GLY A 109 -2.76 4.24 14.11
C GLY A 109 -3.52 5.54 13.85
N GLU A 110 -3.02 6.40 12.95
CA GLU A 110 -3.69 7.67 12.62
C GLU A 110 -4.98 7.44 11.81
N LEU A 111 -4.98 6.50 10.85
CA LEU A 111 -6.20 6.11 10.13
C LEU A 111 -7.25 5.55 11.09
N ALA A 112 -6.83 4.68 12.01
CA ALA A 112 -7.67 4.08 13.03
C ALA A 112 -8.34 5.15 13.93
N VAL A 113 -7.57 6.12 14.43
CA VAL A 113 -8.07 7.21 15.28
C VAL A 113 -9.06 8.12 14.55
N ALA A 114 -8.86 8.38 13.25
CA ALA A 114 -9.74 9.28 12.48
C ALA A 114 -11.19 8.76 12.35
N CYS A 115 -11.38 7.43 12.40
CA CYS A 115 -12.68 6.78 12.17
C CYS A 115 -13.14 5.76 13.23
N ASP A 116 -12.48 5.70 14.40
CA ASP A 116 -12.82 4.80 15.52
C ASP A 116 -12.75 3.31 15.13
N ALA A 117 -11.60 2.95 14.54
CA ALA A 117 -11.30 1.63 13.97
C ALA A 117 -9.99 1.06 14.57
N THR A 118 -9.56 -0.11 14.10
CA THR A 118 -8.27 -0.72 14.46
C THR A 118 -7.24 -0.60 13.35
N GLY A 119 -6.00 -0.23 13.68
CA GLY A 119 -4.88 -0.14 12.74
C GLY A 119 -3.88 -1.27 12.96
N HIS A 120 -3.50 -1.95 11.89
CA HIS A 120 -2.46 -2.98 11.86
C HIS A 120 -1.42 -2.66 10.79
N ASP A 121 -0.16 -2.98 11.04
CA ASP A 121 0.93 -2.74 10.10
C ASP A 121 1.16 -3.97 9.20
N ILE A 122 1.49 -3.70 7.93
CA ILE A 122 2.10 -4.64 7.01
C ILE A 122 3.53 -4.18 6.72
N LEU A 123 4.51 -5.02 7.07
CA LEU A 123 5.92 -4.69 6.88
C LEU A 123 6.37 -5.05 5.45
N ARG A 124 6.74 -4.04 4.66
CA ARG A 124 7.26 -4.22 3.30
C ARG A 124 8.71 -4.71 3.30
N LEU A 125 8.92 -5.88 2.73
CA LEU A 125 10.17 -6.63 2.75
C LEU A 125 11.31 -5.92 2.00
N GLU A 126 10.99 -5.28 0.87
CA GLU A 126 11.96 -4.56 0.04
C GLU A 126 12.49 -3.33 0.78
N ARG A 127 11.62 -2.58 1.48
CA ARG A 127 12.01 -1.38 2.23
C ARG A 127 12.92 -1.74 3.41
N LEU A 128 12.67 -2.89 4.05
CA LEU A 128 13.54 -3.44 5.08
C LEU A 128 14.93 -3.76 4.52
N ALA A 129 15.00 -4.49 3.40
CA ALA A 129 16.25 -4.83 2.73
C ALA A 129 17.04 -3.61 2.22
N GLU A 130 16.35 -2.62 1.65
CA GLU A 130 16.92 -1.35 1.19
C GLU A 130 17.45 -0.50 2.35
N THR A 131 16.83 -0.58 3.54
CA THR A 131 17.37 0.05 4.75
C THR A 131 18.66 -0.63 5.21
N LEU A 132 18.72 -1.96 5.22
CA LEU A 132 19.96 -2.68 5.51
C LEU A 132 21.05 -2.44 4.46
N ALA A 133 20.68 -2.22 3.20
CA ALA A 133 21.64 -1.82 2.16
C ALA A 133 22.31 -0.47 2.50
N VAL A 134 21.56 0.51 3.02
CA VAL A 134 22.13 1.76 3.56
C VAL A 134 23.11 1.44 4.70
N ASP A 135 22.66 0.69 5.72
CA ASP A 135 23.49 0.30 6.87
C ASP A 135 24.81 -0.40 6.43
N ILE A 136 24.79 -1.17 5.33
CA ILE A 136 25.97 -1.86 4.79
C ILE A 136 26.90 -0.92 4.01
N VAL A 137 26.39 0.05 3.24
CA VAL A 137 27.26 0.98 2.50
C VAL A 137 27.87 2.06 3.39
N THR A 138 27.21 2.42 4.50
CA THR A 138 27.76 3.30 5.54
C THR A 138 28.72 2.59 6.50
N GLY A 139 28.79 1.24 6.44
CA GLY A 139 29.67 0.42 7.29
C GLY A 139 29.12 0.14 8.70
N GLN A 140 27.83 0.44 8.95
CA GLN A 140 27.13 0.12 10.20
C GLN A 140 26.78 -1.38 10.30
N LEU A 141 26.67 -2.07 9.16
CA LEU A 141 26.40 -3.51 9.07
C LEU A 141 27.37 -4.22 8.11
N GLY A 142 27.85 -5.40 8.48
CA GLY A 142 28.63 -6.24 7.57
C GLY A 142 27.74 -7.02 6.61
N VAL A 143 28.15 -7.17 5.33
CA VAL A 143 27.41 -7.92 4.29
C VAL A 143 26.97 -9.32 4.76
N ASN A 144 27.83 -10.02 5.51
CA ASN A 144 27.56 -11.38 6.00
C ASN A 144 26.44 -11.43 7.06
N HIS A 145 26.09 -10.30 7.70
CA HIS A 145 25.04 -10.22 8.71
C HIS A 145 23.66 -9.90 8.13
N PHE A 146 23.56 -9.56 6.83
CA PHE A 146 22.30 -9.18 6.20
C PHE A 146 21.18 -10.21 6.41
N ALA A 147 21.48 -11.50 6.22
CA ALA A 147 20.47 -12.55 6.32
C ALA A 147 19.91 -12.68 7.75
N ASP A 148 20.79 -12.64 8.75
CA ASP A 148 20.40 -12.73 10.17
C ASP A 148 19.67 -11.47 10.63
N THR A 149 20.14 -10.27 10.27
CA THR A 149 19.44 -9.02 10.61
C THR A 149 18.05 -8.92 9.95
N ILE A 150 17.84 -9.48 8.74
CA ILE A 150 16.50 -9.62 8.16
C ILE A 150 15.61 -10.54 9.02
N ARG A 151 16.11 -11.73 9.40
CA ARG A 151 15.38 -12.68 10.26
C ARG A 151 15.02 -12.06 11.61
N GLU A 152 15.98 -11.41 12.26
CA GLU A 152 15.81 -10.72 13.53
C GLU A 152 14.76 -9.60 13.44
N ARG A 153 14.82 -8.74 12.42
CA ARG A 153 13.86 -7.64 12.26
C ARG A 153 12.44 -8.12 11.90
N ILE A 154 12.30 -9.26 11.20
CA ILE A 154 10.98 -9.88 10.93
C ILE A 154 10.44 -10.59 12.18
N ALA A 155 11.28 -11.34 12.91
CA ALA A 155 10.87 -12.06 14.12
C ALA A 155 10.57 -11.12 15.31
N GLY A 156 11.29 -9.98 15.37
CA GLY A 156 11.11 -8.89 16.34
C GLY A 156 10.21 -7.75 15.84
N ALA A 157 9.38 -7.98 14.83
CA ALA A 157 8.42 -6.99 14.35
C ALA A 157 7.42 -6.58 15.47
N SER A 158 6.82 -5.40 15.32
CA SER A 158 5.85 -4.86 16.29
C SER A 158 4.68 -5.83 16.50
N PRO A 159 4.07 -5.91 17.70
CA PRO A 159 2.82 -6.64 17.91
C PRO A 159 1.65 -6.17 17.03
N THR A 160 1.75 -4.95 16.47
CA THR A 160 0.81 -4.42 15.46
C THR A 160 1.06 -4.93 14.04
N THR A 161 2.23 -5.54 13.76
CA THR A 161 2.57 -6.10 12.46
C THR A 161 1.91 -7.46 12.26
N VAL A 162 0.87 -7.51 11.43
CA VAL A 162 0.04 -8.72 11.20
C VAL A 162 0.42 -9.50 9.95
N GLY A 163 1.26 -8.92 9.08
CA GLY A 163 1.68 -9.54 7.83
C GLY A 163 2.84 -8.80 7.17
N LEU A 164 3.26 -9.33 6.03
CA LEU A 164 4.40 -8.84 5.25
C LEU A 164 3.96 -8.54 3.81
N LYS A 165 4.57 -7.56 3.14
CA LYS A 165 4.35 -7.29 1.71
C LYS A 165 5.64 -7.51 0.92
N SER A 166 5.52 -8.16 -0.24
CA SER A 166 6.48 -8.04 -1.33
C SER A 166 5.90 -7.26 -2.50
N VAL A 167 6.70 -6.37 -3.05
CA VAL A 167 6.47 -5.64 -4.32
C VAL A 167 7.33 -6.20 -5.46
N ALA A 168 7.74 -7.48 -5.39
CA ALA A 168 8.59 -8.13 -6.40
C ALA A 168 8.14 -7.92 -7.85
N ALA A 169 6.82 -7.85 -8.11
CA ALA A 169 6.23 -7.47 -9.40
C ALA A 169 6.90 -6.24 -10.03
N TYR A 170 6.83 -5.08 -9.34
CA TYR A 170 7.48 -3.81 -9.73
C TYR A 170 9.02 -3.90 -9.86
N ARG A 171 9.66 -4.93 -9.30
CA ARG A 171 11.13 -4.98 -9.16
C ARG A 171 11.80 -5.93 -10.13
N VAL A 172 11.23 -7.11 -10.29
CA VAL A 172 11.80 -8.27 -10.99
C VAL A 172 10.73 -9.12 -11.69
N GLY A 173 9.46 -8.73 -11.63
CA GLY A 173 8.33 -9.56 -12.02
C GLY A 173 8.09 -10.73 -11.07
N LEU A 174 7.13 -11.59 -11.43
CA LEU A 174 6.65 -12.67 -10.57
C LEU A 174 7.29 -14.05 -10.83
N ALA A 175 8.25 -14.14 -11.75
CA ALA A 175 9.02 -15.36 -12.03
C ALA A 175 10.11 -15.62 -10.96
N LEU A 176 9.69 -15.73 -9.70
CA LEU A 176 10.59 -15.88 -8.55
C LEU A 176 11.11 -17.32 -8.37
N PRO A 177 12.36 -17.52 -7.92
CA PRO A 177 12.87 -18.83 -7.54
C PRO A 177 12.02 -19.52 -6.48
N ALA A 178 11.61 -20.76 -6.74
CA ALA A 178 10.80 -21.54 -5.80
C ALA A 178 11.62 -22.11 -4.62
N ALA A 179 12.89 -22.45 -4.86
CA ALA A 179 13.76 -23.02 -3.83
C ALA A 179 14.14 -21.98 -2.77
N ARG A 180 14.25 -22.41 -1.51
CA ARG A 180 14.82 -21.60 -0.42
C ARG A 180 16.28 -21.27 -0.74
N PRO A 181 16.67 -19.98 -0.85
CA PRO A 181 18.07 -19.61 -0.99
C PRO A 181 18.87 -19.93 0.26
N THR A 182 20.12 -20.32 0.10
CA THR A 182 21.08 -20.50 1.19
C THR A 182 21.73 -19.17 1.57
N ASP A 183 22.16 -19.04 2.82
CA ASP A 183 22.86 -17.86 3.35
C ASP A 183 24.11 -17.49 2.55
N ARG A 184 24.77 -18.48 1.94
CA ARG A 184 25.91 -18.27 1.04
C ARG A 184 25.49 -17.58 -0.26
N GLU A 185 24.37 -18.00 -0.86
CA GLU A 185 23.83 -17.38 -2.07
C GLU A 185 23.28 -15.98 -1.79
N VAL A 186 22.60 -15.79 -0.66
CA VAL A 186 22.14 -14.48 -0.17
C VAL A 186 23.35 -13.55 0.04
N THR A 187 24.38 -13.99 0.75
CA THR A 187 25.61 -13.20 0.98
C THR A 187 26.31 -12.81 -0.33
N ALA A 188 26.33 -13.70 -1.33
CA ALA A 188 26.87 -13.39 -2.64
C ALA A 188 26.02 -12.35 -3.39
N ALA A 189 24.70 -12.54 -3.46
CA ALA A 189 23.78 -11.63 -4.11
C ALA A 189 23.77 -10.22 -3.46
N VAL A 190 23.84 -10.14 -2.12
CA VAL A 190 24.01 -8.87 -1.40
C VAL A 190 25.37 -8.23 -1.74
N ARG A 191 26.46 -8.99 -1.79
CA ARG A 191 27.78 -8.45 -2.15
C ARG A 191 27.79 -7.82 -3.54
N ASP A 192 27.17 -8.48 -4.51
CA ASP A 192 27.05 -7.99 -5.89
C ASP A 192 26.15 -6.74 -5.95
N TRP A 193 25.02 -6.74 -5.23
CA TRP A 193 24.15 -5.57 -5.11
C TRP A 193 24.87 -4.37 -4.47
N MET A 194 25.65 -4.58 -3.40
CA MET A 194 26.46 -3.52 -2.79
C MET A 194 27.59 -3.03 -3.72
N ALA A 195 28.12 -3.89 -4.60
CA ALA A 195 29.10 -3.50 -5.60
C ALA A 195 28.48 -2.60 -6.69
N LEU A 196 27.21 -2.82 -7.05
CA LEU A 196 26.45 -1.93 -7.93
C LEU A 196 26.14 -0.59 -7.26
N ILE A 197 25.67 -0.59 -6.01
CA ILE A 197 25.38 0.65 -5.27
C ILE A 197 26.64 1.53 -5.14
N ARG A 198 27.79 0.94 -4.80
CA ARG A 198 29.08 1.67 -4.75
C ARG A 198 29.57 2.21 -6.10
N ARG A 199 28.97 1.79 -7.22
CA ARG A 199 29.21 2.34 -8.56
C ARG A 199 28.19 3.42 -8.97
N GLY A 200 27.30 3.83 -8.05
CA GLY A 200 26.29 4.86 -8.29
C GLY A 200 24.92 4.34 -8.74
N VAL A 201 24.69 3.03 -8.73
CA VAL A 201 23.33 2.50 -8.95
C VAL A 201 22.45 2.84 -7.74
N PRO A 202 21.22 3.36 -7.93
CA PRO A 202 20.32 3.66 -6.81
C PRO A 202 20.06 2.45 -5.90
N ILE A 203 19.83 2.71 -4.61
CA ILE A 203 19.47 1.66 -3.64
C ILE A 203 18.02 1.23 -3.91
N ARG A 204 17.89 0.26 -4.82
CA ARG A 204 16.62 -0.37 -5.20
C ARG A 204 16.83 -1.88 -5.30
N LEU A 205 16.07 -2.66 -4.54
CA LEU A 205 16.19 -4.12 -4.55
C LEU A 205 15.59 -4.71 -5.84
N ALA A 206 16.46 -5.21 -6.73
CA ALA A 206 16.10 -5.80 -8.02
C ALA A 206 16.83 -7.14 -8.26
N ASN A 207 16.79 -8.06 -7.29
CA ASN A 207 17.39 -9.40 -7.40
C ASN A 207 16.37 -10.50 -7.04
N PRO A 208 15.97 -11.40 -7.96
CA PRO A 208 14.94 -12.42 -7.70
C PRO A 208 15.26 -13.38 -6.55
N LEU A 209 16.53 -13.69 -6.31
CA LEU A 209 16.95 -14.57 -5.21
C LEU A 209 16.77 -13.89 -3.86
N LEU A 210 17.06 -12.59 -3.77
CA LEU A 210 16.83 -11.82 -2.54
C LEU A 210 15.32 -11.63 -2.26
N HIS A 211 14.51 -11.43 -3.31
CA HIS A 211 13.04 -11.44 -3.18
C HIS A 211 12.51 -12.78 -2.65
N ALA A 212 12.98 -13.90 -3.22
CA ALA A 212 12.62 -15.24 -2.72
C ALA A 212 13.10 -15.48 -1.27
N PHE A 213 14.31 -15.04 -0.91
CA PHE A 213 14.83 -15.13 0.46
C PHE A 213 13.96 -14.37 1.47
N LEU A 214 13.53 -13.15 1.13
CA LEU A 214 12.66 -12.33 1.98
C LEU A 214 11.30 -13.01 2.22
N ILE A 215 10.68 -13.53 1.16
CA ILE A 215 9.41 -14.28 1.25
C ILE A 215 9.57 -15.54 2.11
N TRP A 216 10.62 -16.33 1.86
CA TRP A 216 10.89 -17.54 2.66
C TRP A 216 11.16 -17.24 4.14
N THR A 217 11.79 -16.11 4.45
CA THR A 217 12.04 -15.67 5.84
C THR A 217 10.75 -15.23 6.53
N GLY A 218 9.86 -14.53 5.79
CA GLY A 218 8.54 -14.19 6.30
C GLY A 218 7.67 -15.40 6.63
N VAL A 219 7.76 -16.43 5.78
CA VAL A 219 7.07 -17.72 5.97
C VAL A 219 7.66 -18.49 7.16
N ASP A 220 8.97 -18.48 7.40
CA ASP A 220 9.56 -19.06 8.62
C ASP A 220 9.06 -18.37 9.90
N ALA A 221 8.80 -17.05 9.86
CA ALA A 221 8.20 -16.32 10.97
C ALA A 221 6.70 -16.63 11.18
N GLY A 222 6.07 -17.37 10.25
CA GLY A 222 4.64 -17.70 10.28
C GLY A 222 3.73 -16.50 10.06
N LEU A 223 4.22 -15.46 9.37
CA LEU A 223 3.47 -14.25 9.04
C LEU A 223 2.84 -14.36 7.64
N PRO A 224 1.55 -14.02 7.45
CA PRO A 224 0.91 -13.96 6.15
C PRO A 224 1.67 -13.06 5.17
N ILE A 225 1.86 -13.52 3.92
CA ILE A 225 2.60 -12.79 2.88
C ILE A 225 1.63 -12.22 1.84
N GLN A 226 1.65 -10.92 1.65
CA GLN A 226 1.02 -10.23 0.54
C GLN A 226 2.02 -10.11 -0.62
N ILE A 227 1.58 -10.39 -1.84
CA ILE A 227 2.35 -10.21 -3.07
C ILE A 227 1.52 -9.37 -4.03
N HIS A 228 2.05 -8.25 -4.49
CA HIS A 228 1.42 -7.44 -5.54
C HIS A 228 1.33 -8.23 -6.85
N VAL A 229 0.15 -8.23 -7.51
CA VAL A 229 -0.10 -8.92 -8.78
C VAL A 229 -0.87 -8.01 -9.74
N GLY A 230 -0.46 -8.00 -11.01
CA GLY A 230 -1.19 -7.30 -12.07
C GLY A 230 -0.98 -5.79 -12.05
N TYR A 231 -2.06 -5.04 -11.90
CA TYR A 231 -2.16 -3.60 -12.17
C TYR A 231 -1.35 -2.74 -11.19
N GLY A 232 -0.56 -1.81 -11.74
CA GLY A 232 0.23 -0.81 -11.03
C GLY A 232 0.69 0.30 -11.98
N ASP A 233 1.71 1.04 -11.57
CA ASP A 233 2.30 2.20 -12.26
C ASP A 233 3.23 1.85 -13.44
N ALA A 234 3.92 2.85 -13.98
CA ALA A 234 4.82 2.73 -15.13
C ALA A 234 6.19 2.07 -14.81
N ASP A 235 6.53 1.82 -13.54
CA ASP A 235 7.72 1.06 -13.10
C ASP A 235 7.48 -0.46 -13.18
N LEU A 236 6.26 -0.89 -13.60
CA LEU A 236 5.82 -2.28 -13.63
C LEU A 236 5.71 -2.86 -15.07
N ASP A 237 6.47 -3.92 -15.34
CA ASP A 237 6.32 -4.76 -16.54
C ASP A 237 5.08 -5.68 -16.40
N LEU A 238 3.92 -5.25 -16.91
CA LEU A 238 2.63 -5.93 -16.66
C LEU A 238 2.60 -7.41 -17.13
N ASP A 239 3.26 -7.73 -18.25
CA ASP A 239 3.36 -9.10 -18.77
C ASP A 239 4.11 -10.05 -17.81
N ARG A 240 5.06 -9.50 -17.04
CA ARG A 240 5.82 -10.21 -15.99
C ARG A 240 5.07 -10.28 -14.65
N CYS A 241 3.85 -9.74 -14.59
CA CYS A 241 3.04 -9.66 -13.36
C CYS A 241 1.81 -10.58 -13.37
N ASN A 242 1.76 -11.55 -14.28
CA ASN A 242 0.79 -12.66 -14.23
C ASN A 242 1.11 -13.61 -13.06
N PRO A 243 0.14 -13.94 -12.18
CA PRO A 243 0.38 -14.73 -10.97
C PRO A 243 0.73 -16.20 -11.25
N LEU A 244 0.45 -16.73 -12.45
CA LEU A 244 0.88 -18.10 -12.81
C LEU A 244 2.40 -18.28 -12.76
N LEU A 245 3.17 -17.20 -12.91
CA LEU A 245 4.63 -17.22 -12.75
C LEU A 245 5.06 -17.61 -11.32
N LEU A 246 4.22 -17.35 -10.31
CA LEU A 246 4.45 -17.76 -8.92
C LEU A 246 4.15 -19.24 -8.65
N THR A 247 3.57 -20.00 -9.59
CA THR A 247 3.08 -21.38 -9.35
C THR A 247 4.12 -22.28 -8.69
N GLY A 248 5.39 -22.17 -9.09
CA GLY A 248 6.49 -22.92 -8.48
C GLY A 248 6.72 -22.56 -7.01
N LEU A 249 6.80 -21.26 -6.71
CA LEU A 249 6.99 -20.74 -5.36
C LEU A 249 5.78 -21.06 -4.47
N LEU A 250 4.55 -20.79 -4.92
CA LEU A 250 3.34 -21.05 -4.12
C LEU A 250 3.18 -22.53 -3.77
N ARG A 251 3.55 -23.45 -4.68
CA ARG A 251 3.61 -24.89 -4.39
C ARG A 251 4.68 -25.26 -3.37
N ALA A 252 5.83 -24.59 -3.39
CA ALA A 252 6.90 -24.80 -2.40
C ALA A 252 6.54 -24.23 -1.03
N LEU A 253 5.77 -23.13 -0.97
CA LEU A 253 5.29 -22.53 0.28
C LEU A 253 4.08 -23.28 0.88
N ALA A 254 3.23 -23.90 0.08
CA ALA A 254 1.99 -24.54 0.54
C ALA A 254 2.14 -25.51 1.74
N PRO A 255 3.18 -26.38 1.84
CA PRO A 255 3.39 -27.26 2.99
C PRO A 255 3.63 -26.54 4.33
N THR A 256 3.97 -25.24 4.32
CA THR A 256 4.18 -24.46 5.55
C THR A 256 2.87 -24.03 6.22
N GLY A 257 1.74 -24.08 5.49
CA GLY A 257 0.44 -23.60 5.95
C GLY A 257 0.31 -22.08 6.06
N VAL A 258 1.37 -21.30 5.79
CA VAL A 258 1.33 -19.83 5.89
C VAL A 258 0.50 -19.24 4.74
N PRO A 259 -0.49 -18.37 5.02
CA PRO A 259 -1.30 -17.75 3.97
C PRO A 259 -0.49 -16.83 3.05
N VAL A 260 -0.81 -16.87 1.75
CA VAL A 260 -0.29 -15.93 0.75
C VAL A 260 -1.46 -15.24 0.06
N MET A 261 -1.47 -13.90 0.03
CA MET A 261 -2.50 -13.08 -0.60
C MET A 261 -1.93 -12.51 -1.90
N LEU A 262 -2.59 -12.83 -3.02
CA LEU A 262 -2.33 -12.21 -4.31
C LEU A 262 -3.18 -10.93 -4.38
N LEU A 263 -2.52 -9.77 -4.32
CA LEU A 263 -3.20 -8.48 -4.25
C LEU A 263 -3.55 -7.93 -5.63
N HIS A 264 -4.65 -7.16 -5.72
CA HIS A 264 -5.13 -6.39 -6.88
C HIS A 264 -5.55 -7.24 -8.10
N CYS A 265 -4.70 -8.17 -8.51
CA CYS A 265 -4.82 -9.22 -9.52
C CYS A 265 -5.20 -8.83 -10.96
N TYR A 266 -5.99 -7.78 -11.20
CA TYR A 266 -6.41 -7.34 -12.54
C TYR A 266 -5.19 -7.07 -13.44
N PRO A 267 -5.17 -7.50 -14.71
CA PRO A 267 -6.22 -8.18 -15.47
C PRO A 267 -6.23 -9.72 -15.33
N TYR A 268 -5.42 -10.27 -14.43
CA TYR A 268 -5.18 -11.71 -14.22
C TYR A 268 -5.97 -12.30 -13.03
N HIS A 269 -7.13 -11.73 -12.69
CA HIS A 269 -7.97 -12.16 -11.57
C HIS A 269 -8.51 -13.58 -11.73
N ARG A 270 -8.73 -14.05 -12.96
CA ARG A 270 -9.12 -15.45 -13.22
C ARG A 270 -7.97 -16.43 -12.93
N GLU A 271 -6.73 -16.09 -13.29
CA GLU A 271 -5.53 -16.87 -12.96
C GLU A 271 -5.27 -16.92 -11.46
N ALA A 272 -5.46 -15.80 -10.75
CA ALA A 272 -5.40 -15.75 -9.30
C ALA A 272 -6.50 -16.64 -8.65
N GLY A 273 -7.72 -16.58 -9.17
CA GLY A 273 -8.84 -17.42 -8.72
C GLY A 273 -8.57 -18.92 -8.88
N TYR A 274 -7.97 -19.33 -10.00
CA TYR A 274 -7.49 -20.70 -10.22
C TYR A 274 -6.44 -21.11 -9.17
N LEU A 275 -5.43 -20.29 -8.92
CA LEU A 275 -4.39 -20.59 -7.92
C LEU A 275 -4.97 -20.69 -6.51
N ALA A 276 -5.89 -19.80 -6.13
CA ALA A 276 -6.61 -19.82 -4.86
C ALA A 276 -7.53 -21.05 -4.71
N GLN A 277 -8.07 -21.58 -5.81
CA GLN A 277 -8.84 -22.82 -5.83
C GLN A 277 -7.96 -24.06 -5.59
N ILE A 278 -6.79 -24.14 -6.24
CA ILE A 278 -5.94 -25.33 -6.20
C ILE A 278 -4.91 -25.36 -5.06
N LEU A 279 -4.64 -24.23 -4.39
CA LEU A 279 -3.63 -24.15 -3.32
C LEU A 279 -4.25 -23.71 -1.97
N PRO A 280 -4.29 -24.59 -0.94
CA PRO A 280 -4.90 -24.29 0.35
C PRO A 280 -4.29 -23.16 1.19
N THR A 281 -3.19 -22.54 0.77
CA THR A 281 -2.63 -21.33 1.41
C THR A 281 -2.92 -20.04 0.64
N VAL A 282 -3.31 -20.13 -0.64
CA VAL A 282 -3.48 -18.97 -1.52
C VAL A 282 -4.85 -18.33 -1.32
N HIS A 283 -4.82 -17.01 -1.24
CA HIS A 283 -5.95 -16.08 -1.12
C HIS A 283 -5.74 -14.96 -2.15
N MET A 284 -6.77 -14.17 -2.44
CA MET A 284 -6.70 -13.05 -3.37
C MET A 284 -7.68 -11.93 -3.03
N ASP A 285 -7.49 -10.78 -3.66
CA ASP A 285 -8.45 -9.69 -3.74
C ASP A 285 -8.42 -9.04 -5.14
N VAL A 286 -9.28 -8.03 -5.34
CA VAL A 286 -9.23 -7.15 -6.52
C VAL A 286 -9.31 -5.66 -6.14
N GLY A 287 -8.67 -5.28 -5.04
CA GLY A 287 -8.45 -3.87 -4.70
C GLY A 287 -7.67 -3.14 -5.80
N LEU A 288 -7.53 -1.82 -5.69
CA LEU A 288 -7.01 -0.92 -6.73
C LEU A 288 -7.93 -0.79 -7.96
N ALA A 289 -8.24 -1.93 -8.59
CA ALA A 289 -9.00 -2.01 -9.81
C ALA A 289 -10.49 -1.66 -9.61
N LEU A 290 -11.09 -1.96 -8.45
CA LEU A 290 -12.52 -1.67 -8.20
C LEU A 290 -12.85 -0.17 -8.25
N GLN A 291 -12.07 0.69 -7.59
CA GLN A 291 -12.27 2.15 -7.66
C GLN A 291 -11.97 2.70 -9.06
N ASN A 292 -10.92 2.20 -9.71
CA ASN A 292 -10.52 2.62 -11.06
C ASN A 292 -11.56 2.25 -12.13
N LEU A 293 -12.21 1.08 -12.01
CA LEU A 293 -13.29 0.65 -12.91
C LEU A 293 -14.64 1.31 -12.62
N GLY A 294 -14.83 1.93 -11.46
CA GLY A 294 -16.03 2.70 -11.11
C GLY A 294 -17.33 1.91 -11.35
N ARG A 295 -18.13 2.35 -12.33
CA ARG A 295 -19.40 1.67 -12.70
C ARG A 295 -19.24 0.25 -13.24
N ARG A 296 -18.03 -0.21 -13.57
CA ARG A 296 -17.73 -1.56 -14.07
C ARG A 296 -17.26 -2.53 -12.98
N ALA A 297 -17.08 -2.06 -11.73
CA ALA A 297 -16.72 -2.88 -10.58
C ALA A 297 -17.52 -4.21 -10.42
N PRO A 298 -18.85 -4.27 -10.65
CA PRO A 298 -19.61 -5.53 -10.57
C PRO A 298 -19.13 -6.60 -11.56
N VAL A 299 -18.62 -6.21 -12.73
CA VAL A 299 -18.12 -7.18 -13.73
C VAL A 299 -16.81 -7.79 -13.27
N LEU A 300 -15.86 -6.98 -12.82
CA LEU A 300 -14.59 -7.48 -12.28
C LEU A 300 -14.82 -8.41 -11.08
N LEU A 301 -15.66 -8.01 -10.13
CA LEU A 301 -15.91 -8.85 -8.95
C LEU A 301 -16.65 -10.13 -9.33
N GLY A 302 -17.62 -10.08 -10.25
CA GLY A 302 -18.28 -11.27 -10.78
C GLY A 302 -17.28 -12.25 -11.39
N GLU A 303 -16.40 -11.78 -12.29
CA GLU A 303 -15.37 -12.61 -12.92
C GLU A 303 -14.35 -13.18 -11.91
N ALA A 304 -13.95 -12.40 -10.90
CA ALA A 304 -13.03 -12.87 -9.87
C ALA A 304 -13.67 -13.96 -8.98
N LEU A 305 -14.99 -13.87 -8.75
CA LEU A 305 -15.77 -14.82 -7.96
C LEU A 305 -16.22 -16.08 -8.71
N GLU A 306 -15.90 -16.23 -10.00
CA GLU A 306 -16.24 -17.42 -10.81
C GLU A 306 -15.64 -18.73 -10.29
N LEU A 307 -14.40 -18.66 -9.77
CA LEU A 307 -13.59 -19.86 -9.48
C LEU A 307 -12.92 -19.85 -8.10
N VAL A 308 -12.63 -18.67 -7.56
CA VAL A 308 -12.07 -18.52 -6.20
C VAL A 308 -13.04 -19.09 -5.17
N PRO A 309 -12.61 -19.96 -4.24
CA PRO A 309 -13.46 -20.33 -3.12
C PRO A 309 -13.78 -19.07 -2.31
N PHE A 310 -15.04 -18.81 -1.95
CA PHE A 310 -15.42 -17.60 -1.22
C PHE A 310 -14.67 -17.39 0.12
N SER A 311 -14.11 -18.44 0.71
CA SER A 311 -13.23 -18.37 1.88
C SER A 311 -11.80 -17.84 1.58
N ARG A 312 -11.51 -17.53 0.32
CA ARG A 312 -10.19 -17.11 -0.21
C ARG A 312 -10.18 -15.76 -0.90
N PHE A 313 -11.34 -15.16 -1.10
CA PHE A 313 -11.44 -13.76 -1.52
C PHE A 313 -11.48 -12.85 -0.29
N LEU A 314 -10.70 -11.76 -0.29
CA LEU A 314 -10.68 -10.74 0.75
C LEU A 314 -11.06 -9.37 0.16
N PHE A 315 -11.60 -8.48 1.00
CA PHE A 315 -11.80 -7.08 0.65
C PHE A 315 -10.55 -6.25 0.95
N SER A 316 -10.00 -5.61 -0.08
CA SER A 316 -9.04 -4.50 0.00
C SER A 316 -9.62 -3.26 -0.68
N THR A 317 -9.19 -2.08 -0.24
CA THR A 317 -9.31 -0.88 -1.08
C THR A 317 -8.08 -0.70 -1.97
N ASP A 318 -6.89 -0.97 -1.44
CA ASP A 318 -5.63 -0.43 -1.96
C ASP A 318 -5.65 1.11 -2.13
N ALA A 319 -6.39 1.80 -1.26
CA ALA A 319 -6.45 3.26 -1.29
C ALA A 319 -5.12 3.87 -0.87
N PHE A 320 -4.59 4.77 -1.70
CA PHE A 320 -3.35 5.52 -1.47
C PHE A 320 -3.63 7.02 -1.52
N GLY A 321 -3.15 7.77 -0.53
CA GLY A 321 -3.10 9.23 -0.52
C GLY A 321 -4.43 9.99 -0.37
N LEU A 322 -5.52 9.53 -1.00
CA LEU A 322 -6.84 10.18 -0.99
C LEU A 322 -7.89 9.42 -0.18
N GLY A 323 -8.55 10.11 0.75
CA GLY A 323 -9.72 9.58 1.48
C GLY A 323 -10.85 9.17 0.53
N GLU A 324 -10.99 9.86 -0.60
CA GLU A 324 -11.90 9.51 -1.68
C GLU A 324 -11.79 8.05 -2.12
N LEU A 325 -10.57 7.51 -2.24
CA LEU A 325 -10.36 6.14 -2.72
C LEU A 325 -10.79 5.08 -1.70
N TYR A 326 -10.70 5.37 -0.39
CA TYR A 326 -11.25 4.50 0.66
C TYR A 326 -12.77 4.37 0.53
N LEU A 327 -13.47 5.49 0.38
CA LEU A 327 -14.92 5.49 0.17
C LEU A 327 -15.28 4.78 -1.14
N LEU A 328 -14.58 5.07 -2.24
CA LEU A 328 -14.89 4.47 -3.53
C LEU A 328 -14.62 2.97 -3.53
N GLY A 329 -13.49 2.51 -2.99
CA GLY A 329 -13.17 1.09 -2.87
C GLY A 329 -14.23 0.34 -2.08
N SER A 330 -14.57 0.81 -0.87
CA SER A 330 -15.58 0.14 -0.03
C SER A 330 -16.99 0.21 -0.61
N LEU A 331 -17.42 1.36 -1.13
CA LEU A 331 -18.75 1.54 -1.72
C LEU A 331 -18.94 0.70 -2.98
N LEU A 332 -17.96 0.71 -3.89
CA LEU A 332 -18.04 -0.03 -5.14
C LEU A 332 -17.92 -1.53 -4.91
N PHE A 333 -17.08 -1.97 -3.97
CA PHE A 333 -17.07 -3.36 -3.50
C PHE A 333 -18.43 -3.79 -2.94
N ARG A 334 -19.01 -3.03 -1.99
CA ARG A 334 -20.33 -3.35 -1.40
C ARG A 334 -21.40 -3.48 -2.47
N ARG A 335 -21.42 -2.56 -3.45
CA ARG A 335 -22.37 -2.56 -4.56
C ARG A 335 -22.15 -3.74 -5.50
N ALA A 336 -20.91 -4.02 -5.88
CA ALA A 336 -20.55 -5.15 -6.73
C ALA A 336 -20.93 -6.48 -6.08
N LEU A 337 -20.59 -6.68 -4.80
CA LEU A 337 -20.93 -7.91 -4.08
C LEU A 337 -22.44 -8.04 -3.88
N SER A 338 -23.15 -6.94 -3.61
CA SER A 338 -24.61 -6.95 -3.54
C SER A 338 -25.26 -7.34 -4.86
N THR A 339 -24.68 -6.97 -6.01
CA THR A 339 -25.15 -7.41 -7.33
C THR A 339 -24.98 -8.91 -7.49
N VAL A 340 -23.76 -9.43 -7.34
CA VAL A 340 -23.47 -10.88 -7.46
C VAL A 340 -24.38 -11.71 -6.56
N LEU A 341 -24.51 -11.32 -5.29
CA LEU A 341 -25.35 -12.03 -4.31
C LEU A 341 -26.85 -11.93 -4.61
N ALA A 342 -27.34 -10.80 -5.12
CA ALA A 342 -28.74 -10.65 -5.50
C ALA A 342 -29.10 -11.46 -6.75
N ASP A 343 -28.19 -11.50 -7.73
CA ASP A 343 -28.37 -12.28 -8.97
C ASP A 343 -28.48 -13.78 -8.63
N GLY A 344 -27.57 -14.33 -7.81
CA GLY A 344 -27.62 -15.74 -7.38
C GLY A 344 -28.82 -16.10 -6.47
N ILE A 345 -29.43 -15.14 -5.77
CA ILE A 345 -30.73 -15.34 -5.11
C ILE A 345 -31.87 -15.36 -6.15
N ALA A 346 -31.85 -14.44 -7.11
CA ALA A 346 -32.89 -14.31 -8.14
C ALA A 346 -32.95 -15.52 -9.08
N ASP A 347 -31.79 -16.10 -9.41
CA ASP A 347 -31.66 -17.34 -10.19
C ASP A 347 -31.99 -18.61 -9.38
N GLY A 348 -32.05 -18.50 -8.05
CA GLY A 348 -32.41 -19.59 -7.13
C GLY A 348 -31.25 -20.49 -6.68
N ASP A 349 -30.01 -20.11 -6.98
CA ASP A 349 -28.80 -20.84 -6.58
C ASP A 349 -28.49 -20.69 -5.08
N TRP A 350 -28.83 -19.54 -4.48
CA TRP A 350 -28.54 -19.22 -3.07
C TRP A 350 -29.75 -18.75 -2.26
N THR A 351 -29.72 -19.00 -0.96
CA THR A 351 -30.65 -18.40 -0.01
C THR A 351 -30.19 -17.00 0.45
N GLU A 352 -31.09 -16.19 0.99
CA GLU A 352 -30.72 -14.92 1.68
C GLU A 352 -29.73 -15.15 2.83
N GLN A 353 -29.83 -16.32 3.50
CA GLN A 353 -28.92 -16.72 4.58
C GLN A 353 -27.52 -17.02 4.04
N ASP A 354 -27.41 -17.70 2.90
CA ASP A 354 -26.13 -17.92 2.23
C ASP A 354 -25.50 -16.60 1.77
N ALA A 355 -26.28 -15.73 1.13
CA ALA A 355 -25.80 -14.42 0.71
C ALA A 355 -25.28 -13.58 1.90
N THR A 356 -26.00 -13.58 3.02
CA THR A 356 -25.57 -12.88 4.25
C THR A 356 -24.26 -13.46 4.79
N ARG A 357 -24.16 -14.80 4.86
CA ARG A 357 -22.94 -15.50 5.31
C ARG A 357 -21.75 -15.26 4.37
N LEU A 358 -21.96 -15.22 3.06
CA LEU A 358 -20.91 -14.95 2.08
C LEU A 358 -20.44 -13.49 2.15
N ALA A 359 -21.36 -12.53 2.30
CA ALA A 359 -21.05 -11.13 2.54
C ALA A 359 -20.12 -10.93 3.75
N GLU A 360 -20.46 -11.52 4.89
CA GLU A 360 -19.65 -11.46 6.12
C GLU A 360 -18.30 -12.19 5.96
N MET A 361 -18.28 -13.35 5.30
CA MET A 361 -17.06 -14.11 5.06
C MET A 361 -16.05 -13.32 4.21
N ILE A 362 -16.49 -12.76 3.09
CA ILE A 362 -15.62 -12.07 2.13
C ILE A 362 -15.19 -10.69 2.65
N GLY A 363 -16.12 -9.91 3.20
CA GLY A 363 -15.85 -8.55 3.66
C GLY A 363 -15.13 -8.43 5.01
N VAL A 364 -15.11 -9.50 5.81
CA VAL A 364 -14.63 -9.47 7.21
C VAL A 364 -13.94 -10.77 7.63
N GLY A 365 -14.65 -11.89 7.57
CA GLY A 365 -14.26 -13.14 8.24
C GLY A 365 -12.95 -13.75 7.73
N ASN A 366 -12.70 -13.67 6.42
CA ASN A 366 -11.47 -14.18 5.81
C ASN A 366 -10.24 -13.41 6.28
N ALA A 367 -10.31 -12.08 6.33
CA ALA A 367 -9.20 -11.25 6.80
C ALA A 367 -8.92 -11.51 8.29
N ARG A 368 -9.94 -11.45 9.16
CA ARG A 368 -9.79 -11.77 10.59
C ARG A 368 -9.10 -13.11 10.84
N ARG A 369 -9.54 -14.16 10.13
CA ARG A 369 -8.96 -15.52 10.23
C ARG A 369 -7.52 -15.60 9.71
N VAL A 370 -7.21 -14.97 8.58
CA VAL A 370 -5.89 -15.07 7.93
C VAL A 370 -4.82 -14.32 8.71
N TYR A 371 -5.14 -13.11 9.18
CA TYR A 371 -4.21 -12.24 9.91
C TYR A 371 -4.30 -12.39 11.44
N ARG A 372 -5.23 -13.21 11.94
CA ARG A 372 -5.47 -13.45 13.38
C ARG A 372 -5.75 -12.16 14.17
N LEU A 373 -6.54 -11.26 13.59
CA LEU A 373 -6.78 -9.91 14.12
C LEU A 373 -7.49 -9.88 15.47
N ASP A 374 -8.19 -10.97 15.84
CA ASP A 374 -8.91 -11.10 17.11
C ASP A 374 -8.08 -11.84 18.19
N GLU A 375 -6.87 -12.31 17.88
CA GLU A 375 -5.94 -12.87 18.88
C GLU A 375 -5.23 -11.73 19.64
N PRO A 376 -4.99 -11.85 20.97
CA PRO A 376 -4.15 -10.90 21.69
C PRO A 376 -2.78 -10.79 21.02
N GLY A 377 -2.33 -9.56 20.77
CA GLY A 377 -1.14 -9.26 19.98
C GLY A 377 0.05 -10.15 20.33
N ARG A 378 0.60 -10.82 19.31
CA ARG A 378 1.56 -11.91 19.43
C ARG A 378 2.72 -11.52 20.37
N GLU A 379 2.78 -12.13 21.57
CA GLU A 379 3.94 -11.98 22.45
C GLU A 379 5.15 -12.64 21.78
N THR A 380 5.92 -11.84 21.03
CA THR A 380 7.22 -12.24 20.52
C THR A 380 8.17 -12.38 21.72
N ALA A 381 8.75 -13.57 21.87
CA ALA A 381 9.53 -13.98 23.05
C ALA A 381 10.82 -13.18 23.32
N ALA A 382 11.05 -12.09 22.57
CA ALA A 382 12.15 -11.15 22.75
C ALA A 382 11.77 -9.89 23.58
N VAL A 383 10.48 -9.55 23.72
CA VAL A 383 10.05 -8.26 24.32
C VAL A 383 10.17 -8.24 25.85
N THR A 384 10.19 -9.40 26.51
CA THR A 384 10.34 -9.54 27.97
C THR A 384 11.75 -9.26 28.52
N ALA A 385 12.73 -8.94 27.66
CA ALA A 385 14.10 -8.62 28.08
C ALA A 385 14.40 -7.11 28.26
N SER A 386 13.48 -6.21 27.92
CA SER A 386 13.70 -4.74 27.96
C SER A 386 12.83 -3.99 28.99
N ARG A 387 12.29 -4.69 30.00
CA ARG A 387 11.54 -4.08 31.11
C ARG A 387 11.97 -4.60 32.49
N LEU A 388 13.18 -4.23 32.88
CA LEU A 388 13.59 -4.17 34.28
C LEU A 388 13.88 -2.70 34.65
N PRO A 389 13.17 -2.09 35.61
CA PRO A 389 13.51 -0.76 36.10
C PRO A 389 14.84 -0.82 36.86
N THR A 390 15.75 0.11 36.57
CA THR A 390 16.98 0.28 37.35
C THR A 390 16.61 0.76 38.76
N ALA A 391 16.63 -0.15 39.73
CA ALA A 391 16.38 0.19 41.12
C ALA A 391 17.56 1.02 41.67
N THR A 392 17.31 2.31 41.96
CA THR A 392 18.25 3.14 42.70
C THR A 392 17.83 3.20 44.16
N ALA A 393 18.65 2.63 45.04
CA ALA A 393 18.35 2.57 46.47
C ALA A 393 18.43 3.95 47.15
N THR A 394 17.56 4.16 48.14
CA THR A 394 17.53 5.35 49.00
C THR A 394 18.72 5.41 49.95
N ALA A 395 19.27 6.60 50.16
CA ALA A 395 20.06 6.94 51.35
C ALA A 395 19.59 8.29 51.90
N THR A 396 19.13 8.30 53.14
CA THR A 396 18.59 9.47 53.83
C THR A 396 19.64 10.04 54.78
N THR A 397 19.94 11.34 54.68
CA THR A 397 20.66 12.07 55.75
C THR A 397 20.20 13.52 55.86
N THR A 398 20.41 14.10 57.04
CA THR A 398 19.68 15.25 57.58
C THR A 398 20.42 16.59 57.51
N ALA A 399 19.64 17.68 57.37
CA ALA A 399 19.81 19.02 57.97
C ALA A 399 21.20 19.73 57.94
N ASP A 400 21.29 20.95 57.39
CA ASP A 400 21.01 22.22 58.10
C ASP A 400 21.66 23.47 57.43
N THR A 401 21.10 24.65 57.74
CA THR A 401 21.63 26.04 57.78
C THR A 401 22.36 26.78 56.62
N THR A 402 21.99 28.07 56.52
CA THR A 402 22.74 29.29 56.10
C THR A 402 22.94 29.71 54.61
N ARG A 403 22.27 30.83 54.29
CA ARG A 403 22.64 31.94 53.36
C ARG A 403 23.82 32.78 53.95
N PRO A 404 24.41 33.84 53.32
CA PRO A 404 23.87 34.72 52.25
C PRO A 404 24.86 35.19 51.14
N ALA A 405 24.33 36.01 50.19
CA ALA A 405 25.01 37.03 49.35
C ALA A 405 26.15 36.56 48.39
N GLU A 406 26.44 37.12 47.20
CA GLU A 406 25.83 38.12 46.29
C GLU A 406 26.47 37.89 44.87
N THR A 407 26.30 38.65 43.77
CA THR A 407 25.76 40.00 43.51
C THR A 407 24.96 40.02 42.16
N ARG A 408 25.05 41.10 41.37
CA ARG A 408 24.58 41.40 39.99
C ARG A 408 25.52 42.52 39.44
N PRO A 409 25.44 43.08 38.20
CA PRO A 409 24.55 42.82 37.06
C PRO A 409 25.20 42.94 35.64
N GLU A 410 24.36 42.97 34.58
CA GLU A 410 24.58 43.59 33.23
C GLU A 410 25.70 42.99 32.34
N ARG A 411 25.77 43.08 30.99
CA ARG A 411 25.01 43.63 29.82
C ARG A 411 25.50 42.84 28.57
N ALA A 412 24.92 42.80 27.35
CA ALA A 412 23.68 43.30 26.72
C ALA A 412 23.41 42.48 25.41
N GLN A 413 22.42 42.87 24.60
CA GLN A 413 22.33 42.58 23.14
C GLN A 413 22.64 43.86 22.35
N PRO A 414 22.96 43.77 21.03
CA PRO A 414 21.94 44.03 19.98
C PRO A 414 21.99 42.98 18.84
N THR A 415 20.94 42.63 18.07
CA THR A 415 19.81 43.31 17.41
C THR A 415 20.07 43.71 15.94
N ALA A 416 19.48 42.92 15.02
CA ALA A 416 18.94 43.19 13.67
C ALA A 416 19.66 44.06 12.60
N ALA A 417 19.69 43.55 11.35
CA ALA A 417 19.14 44.23 10.15
C ALA A 417 19.15 43.34 8.88
N GLN A 418 18.03 43.36 8.13
CA GLN A 418 17.94 43.22 6.65
C GLN A 418 17.83 44.67 6.05
N PRO A 419 17.69 44.97 4.72
CA PRO A 419 17.34 44.13 3.56
C PRO A 419 18.06 44.50 2.21
N GLU A 420 17.42 44.16 1.08
CA GLU A 420 17.51 44.70 -0.31
C GLU A 420 18.42 44.03 -1.36
N GLY A 421 17.94 43.97 -2.62
CA GLY A 421 18.83 43.96 -3.80
C GLY A 421 18.47 43.16 -5.07
N ALA A 422 17.43 43.56 -5.82
CA ALA A 422 17.30 43.46 -7.30
C ALA A 422 17.24 42.11 -8.08
N GLN A 423 16.39 42.13 -9.13
CA GLN A 423 16.28 41.20 -10.28
C GLN A 423 16.89 41.87 -11.54
N PRO A 424 16.69 41.37 -12.78
CA PRO A 424 17.04 40.05 -13.36
C PRO A 424 17.92 40.19 -14.63
N GLU A 425 18.36 39.08 -15.23
CA GLU A 425 18.76 39.04 -16.66
C GLU A 425 17.92 38.04 -17.44
N GLU A 426 17.41 38.47 -18.59
CA GLU A 426 16.67 37.66 -19.56
C GLU A 426 17.65 37.06 -20.58
N THR A 427 17.33 35.89 -21.15
CA THR A 427 17.82 35.56 -22.50
C THR A 427 16.82 34.66 -23.22
N GLU A 428 16.20 35.18 -24.26
CA GLU A 428 15.36 34.43 -25.18
C GLU A 428 16.16 33.39 -25.98
N THR A 429 15.51 32.32 -26.42
CA THR A 429 15.88 31.67 -27.69
C THR A 429 14.65 30.98 -28.32
N GLN A 430 14.22 31.46 -29.48
CA GLN A 430 13.11 30.89 -30.25
C GLN A 430 13.58 29.74 -31.18
N PRO A 431 12.72 28.75 -31.48
CA PRO A 431 13.01 27.66 -32.42
C PRO A 431 12.40 27.88 -33.81
N ALA A 432 13.05 27.37 -34.87
CA ALA A 432 12.48 27.24 -36.22
C ALA A 432 13.33 26.31 -37.12
N PRO A 433 12.81 25.75 -38.23
CA PRO A 433 11.43 25.29 -38.47
C PRO A 433 11.36 23.86 -39.08
N ALA A 434 10.14 23.33 -39.28
CA ALA A 434 9.90 22.03 -39.91
C ALA A 434 9.94 22.04 -41.45
N GLN A 435 10.10 20.86 -42.07
CA GLN A 435 9.78 20.59 -43.48
C GLN A 435 9.01 19.28 -43.65
N LEU A 436 8.21 19.19 -44.73
CA LEU A 436 7.13 18.23 -44.93
C LEU A 436 7.26 17.47 -46.27
N ALA A 437 7.09 16.13 -46.22
CA ALA A 437 6.50 15.27 -47.27
C ALA A 437 7.29 15.12 -48.62
N PRO A 438 6.92 14.18 -49.57
CA PRO A 438 5.72 13.34 -49.61
C PRO A 438 5.81 11.85 -50.09
N ALA A 439 4.79 11.08 -49.68
CA ALA A 439 3.96 10.12 -50.46
C ALA A 439 4.47 8.81 -51.15
N ALA A 440 3.78 7.72 -50.77
CA ALA A 440 3.13 6.67 -51.61
C ALA A 440 3.90 5.44 -52.17
N ALA A 441 3.43 4.23 -51.80
CA ALA A 441 2.93 3.21 -52.74
C ALA A 441 2.16 2.04 -52.06
N ARG A 442 1.22 1.43 -52.80
CA ARG A 442 0.20 0.42 -52.42
C ARG A 442 0.70 -1.05 -52.49
N SER A 443 0.13 -1.97 -51.69
CA SER A 443 -0.24 -3.37 -52.07
C SER A 443 -0.87 -4.14 -50.87
N ARG A 444 -2.18 -4.39 -50.79
CA ARG A 444 -2.94 -5.61 -51.18
C ARG A 444 -2.56 -6.97 -50.53
N SER A 445 -3.50 -7.48 -49.70
CA SER A 445 -4.05 -8.86 -49.68
C SER A 445 -3.13 -10.09 -49.49
N SER A 446 -3.36 -10.89 -48.43
CA SER A 446 -4.23 -12.09 -48.53
C SER A 446 -4.47 -12.80 -47.18
N LYS A 447 -5.50 -13.64 -47.13
CA LYS A 447 -5.88 -14.52 -46.00
C LYS A 447 -4.85 -15.66 -45.78
N ARG A 448 -4.64 -16.06 -44.52
CA ARG A 448 -4.95 -17.42 -44.05
C ARG A 448 -5.18 -17.42 -42.54
#